data_AF-A0A7K5G9H7-F1
#
_entry.id   AF-A0A7K5G9H7-F1
#
_cell.length_a   1.000
_cell.length_b   1.000
_cell.length_c   1.000
_cell.angle_alpha   90.00
_cell.angle_beta   90.00
_cell.angle_gamma   90.00
#
_symmetry.space_group_name_H-M   'P 1'
#
loop_
_entity.id
_entity.type
_entity.pdbx_description
1 polymer ?
#
loop_
_entity_poly.entity_id
_entity_poly.type
_entity_poly.pdbx_seq_one_letter_code
_entity_poly.pdbx_strand_id
1 'polypeptide(L)'
;REEQLQTVREEKELERQKLEEEVAEFKEQSKQHALTIVALEDRLLAAEQQRKRLEEENAALLEKAEGQNREVRPGKAPGKASFQGVVRWAVILLGRFREELAAARSALLSKEAVIAGLSKELAETRARMSDMRGELSEERKVELERNRRQLKRQEREVNLLREKLSQMSSLAEKKDRALKAAAEEVRYVPLWPDALRKRLRRRPGSGRQVGISPGARGTRTGNRPACFSQEPALDLGELGAKCRGLRHEETIQRQKEGLAELRQRLKMLTKRQSSAAAKKGSELPVVVAEDLPGESGPKTGLEKEPAPVSGAKRKAGEVPGRVPTGGSHGAADGAASLEMAEATDPGEKMYLGAIGALASLMQVEELSGMRSLQQLPQEERGEASLRRRKGLELLYAKVRNLRSRLERKEAMLKACEASAEQLRLSQASLRRCREEMAKLADEAYREAEEKALLKEALERTQLQLNREKRLRRAAKPHKV
;
A
#
# COMPACT_ATOMS: atom_id res chain seq x y z
N ARG A 1 10.78 8.56 59.31
CA ARG A 1 12.25 8.37 59.08
C ARG A 1 12.58 6.89 58.98
N GLU A 2 12.05 6.04 59.86
CA GLU A 2 12.20 4.59 59.79
C GLU A 2 11.51 3.99 58.56
N GLU A 3 10.30 4.45 58.23
CA GLU A 3 9.58 4.04 57.00
C GLU A 3 10.37 4.33 55.71
N GLN A 4 10.99 5.51 55.60
CA GLN A 4 11.82 5.89 54.45
C GLN A 4 13.12 5.07 54.35
N LEU A 5 13.65 4.60 55.49
CA LEU A 5 14.82 3.71 55.49
C LEU A 5 14.42 2.28 55.11
N GLN A 6 13.20 1.88 55.42
CA GLN A 6 12.65 0.58 55.06
C GLN A 6 12.35 0.51 53.55
N THR A 7 11.72 1.53 52.97
CA THR A 7 11.47 1.58 51.52
C THR A 7 12.77 1.55 50.72
N VAL A 8 13.81 2.28 51.14
CA VAL A 8 15.11 2.27 50.46
C VAL A 8 15.83 0.92 50.59
N ARG A 9 15.57 0.15 51.66
CA ARG A 9 16.10 -1.22 51.79
C ARG A 9 15.37 -2.17 50.86
N GLU A 10 14.04 -2.11 50.82
CA GLU A 10 13.21 -2.90 49.92
C GLU A 10 13.54 -2.61 48.45
N GLU A 11 13.72 -1.33 48.07
CA GLU A 11 14.15 -0.94 46.73
C GLU A 11 15.52 -1.51 46.36
N LYS A 12 16.49 -1.48 47.27
CA LYS A 12 17.82 -2.08 47.04
C LYS A 12 17.77 -3.60 46.94
N GLU A 13 16.90 -4.25 47.68
CA GLU A 13 16.70 -5.70 47.59
C GLU A 13 16.05 -6.08 46.25
N LEU A 14 15.06 -5.30 45.79
CA LEU A 14 14.45 -5.46 44.47
C LEU A 14 15.46 -5.21 43.34
N GLU A 15 16.31 -4.19 43.45
CA GLU A 15 17.39 -3.95 42.48
C GLU A 15 18.39 -5.10 42.45
N ARG A 16 18.74 -5.68 43.60
CA ARG A 16 19.61 -6.86 43.67
C ARG A 16 18.97 -8.07 43.00
N GLN A 17 17.70 -8.33 43.26
CA GLN A 17 16.97 -9.44 42.63
C GLN A 17 16.94 -9.29 41.11
N LYS A 18 16.65 -8.08 40.60
CA LYS A 18 16.68 -7.81 39.15
C LYS A 18 18.06 -8.05 38.55
N LEU A 19 19.11 -7.59 39.20
CA LEU A 19 20.49 -7.83 38.73
C LEU A 19 20.86 -9.32 38.76
N GLU A 20 20.40 -10.07 39.76
CA GLU A 20 20.61 -11.52 39.85
C GLU A 20 19.88 -12.27 38.72
N GLU A 21 18.65 -11.85 38.39
CA GLU A 21 17.87 -12.36 37.25
C GLU A 21 18.57 -12.06 35.93
N GLU A 22 19.00 -10.82 35.69
CA GLU A 22 19.75 -10.43 34.49
C GLU A 22 21.04 -11.25 34.35
N VAL A 23 21.79 -11.46 35.44
CA VAL A 23 23.00 -12.30 35.43
C VAL A 23 22.68 -13.77 35.11
N ALA A 24 21.55 -14.30 35.60
CA ALA A 24 21.12 -15.65 35.27
C ALA A 24 20.75 -15.78 33.78
N GLU A 25 20.05 -14.79 33.23
CA GLU A 25 19.72 -14.73 31.79
C GLU A 25 20.98 -14.67 30.92
N PHE A 26 21.95 -13.80 31.25
CA PHE A 26 23.21 -13.71 30.51
C PHE A 26 24.03 -15.00 30.57
N LYS A 27 24.03 -15.68 31.73
CA LYS A 27 24.67 -17.00 31.86
C LYS A 27 24.00 -18.04 30.97
N GLU A 28 22.67 -18.03 30.90
CA GLU A 28 21.94 -18.97 30.05
C GLU A 28 22.15 -18.67 28.55
N GLN A 29 22.14 -17.40 28.15
CA GLN A 29 22.52 -16.99 26.79
C GLN A 29 23.95 -17.45 26.44
N SER A 30 24.89 -17.26 27.36
CA SER A 30 26.29 -17.69 27.17
C SER A 30 26.39 -19.21 26.98
N LYS A 31 25.62 -20.01 27.74
CA LYS A 31 25.56 -21.48 27.54
C LYS A 31 24.94 -21.83 26.18
N GLN A 32 23.85 -21.19 25.79
CA GLN A 32 23.20 -21.44 24.50
C GLN A 32 24.14 -21.09 23.33
N HIS A 33 24.88 -19.98 23.44
CA HIS A 33 25.90 -19.62 22.47
C HIS A 33 27.02 -20.65 22.41
N ALA A 34 27.54 -21.12 23.54
CA ALA A 34 28.56 -22.16 23.58
C ALA A 34 28.08 -23.46 22.90
N LEU A 35 26.85 -23.91 23.19
CA LEU A 35 26.26 -25.09 22.54
C LEU A 35 26.09 -24.89 21.03
N THR A 36 25.68 -23.70 20.61
CA THR A 36 25.52 -23.37 19.20
C THR A 36 26.87 -23.38 18.48
N ILE A 37 27.92 -22.83 19.10
CA ILE A 37 29.27 -22.84 18.55
C ILE A 37 29.76 -24.27 18.34
N VAL A 38 29.64 -25.13 19.36
CA VAL A 38 30.05 -26.55 19.25
C VAL A 38 29.27 -27.27 18.13
N ALA A 39 27.95 -27.06 18.05
CA ALA A 39 27.15 -27.66 16.98
C ALA A 39 27.55 -27.15 15.58
N LEU A 40 28.00 -25.91 15.46
CA LEU A 40 28.51 -25.34 14.21
C LEU A 40 29.92 -25.88 13.89
N GLU A 41 30.77 -26.05 14.88
CA GLU A 41 32.10 -26.67 14.74
C GLU A 41 31.98 -28.12 14.24
N ASP A 42 31.08 -28.91 14.83
CA ASP A 42 30.81 -30.29 14.39
C ASP A 42 30.34 -30.35 12.93
N ARG A 43 29.43 -29.44 12.55
CA ARG A 43 28.96 -29.33 11.15
C ARG A 43 30.08 -28.92 10.21
N LEU A 44 30.96 -28.02 10.63
CA LEU A 44 32.11 -27.59 9.85
C LEU A 44 33.09 -28.76 9.64
N LEU A 45 33.39 -29.51 10.69
CA LEU A 45 34.22 -30.72 10.59
C LEU A 45 33.61 -31.76 9.65
N ALA A 46 32.29 -32.00 9.73
CA ALA A 46 31.60 -32.91 8.81
C ALA A 46 31.69 -32.43 7.35
N ALA A 47 31.53 -31.12 7.11
CA ALA A 47 31.67 -30.54 5.79
C ALA A 47 33.10 -30.63 5.24
N GLU A 48 34.12 -30.44 6.08
CA GLU A 48 35.53 -30.63 5.71
C GLU A 48 35.84 -32.08 5.35
N GLN A 49 35.31 -33.04 6.12
CA GLN A 49 35.44 -34.47 5.79
C GLN A 49 34.78 -34.80 4.45
N GLN A 50 33.59 -34.25 4.18
CA GLN A 50 32.94 -34.41 2.88
C GLN A 50 33.76 -33.78 1.75
N ARG A 51 34.35 -32.60 1.97
CA ARG A 51 35.21 -31.93 0.99
C ARG A 51 36.42 -32.80 0.65
N LYS A 52 37.11 -33.36 1.66
CA LYS A 52 38.24 -34.27 1.46
C LYS A 52 37.86 -35.50 0.64
N ARG A 53 36.71 -36.14 0.94
CA ARG A 53 36.21 -37.28 0.16
C ARG A 53 35.97 -36.90 -1.30
N LEU A 54 35.36 -35.74 -1.56
CA LEU A 54 35.14 -35.25 -2.92
C LEU A 54 36.45 -34.90 -3.64
N GLU A 55 37.44 -34.36 -2.92
CA GLU A 55 38.78 -34.10 -3.47
C GLU A 55 39.48 -35.41 -3.87
N GLU A 56 39.39 -36.45 -3.04
CA GLU A 56 39.91 -37.81 -3.34
C GLU A 56 39.19 -38.45 -4.53
N GLU A 57 37.84 -38.35 -4.58
CA GLU A 57 37.04 -38.83 -5.72
C GLU A 57 37.40 -38.10 -7.02
N ASN A 58 37.57 -36.78 -6.97
CA ASN A 58 38.00 -35.98 -8.12
C ASN A 58 39.42 -36.36 -8.58
N ALA A 59 40.35 -36.57 -7.66
CA ALA A 59 41.69 -37.05 -7.98
C ALA A 59 41.65 -38.42 -8.66
N ALA A 60 40.85 -39.35 -8.14
CA ALA A 60 40.68 -40.68 -8.74
C ALA A 60 40.02 -40.62 -10.13
N LEU A 61 39.08 -39.70 -10.34
CA LEU A 61 38.46 -39.47 -11.66
C LEU A 61 39.45 -38.84 -12.65
N LEU A 62 40.30 -37.92 -12.18
CA LEU A 62 41.37 -37.34 -12.99
C LEU A 62 42.40 -38.39 -13.42
N GLU A 63 42.86 -39.26 -12.50
CA GLU A 63 43.77 -40.36 -12.87
C GLU A 63 43.14 -41.33 -13.87
N LYS A 64 41.85 -41.65 -13.72
CA LYS A 64 41.11 -42.47 -14.70
C LYS A 64 41.04 -41.78 -16.07
N ALA A 65 40.79 -40.47 -16.11
CA ALA A 65 40.75 -39.71 -17.35
C ALA A 65 42.14 -39.62 -18.02
N GLU A 66 43.21 -39.48 -17.24
CA GLU A 66 44.59 -39.49 -17.74
C GLU A 66 45.03 -40.88 -18.23
N GLY A 67 44.62 -41.96 -17.54
CA GLY A 67 44.83 -43.34 -17.97
C GLY A 67 44.17 -43.63 -19.33
N GLN A 68 42.93 -43.18 -19.50
CA GLN A 68 42.19 -43.27 -20.77
C GLN A 68 42.83 -42.44 -21.90
N ASN A 69 43.51 -41.33 -21.57
CA ASN A 69 44.23 -40.51 -22.53
C ASN A 69 45.61 -41.09 -22.91
N ARG A 70 46.26 -41.85 -22.01
CA ARG A 70 47.55 -42.52 -22.30
C ARG A 70 47.41 -43.75 -23.19
N GLU A 71 46.25 -44.42 -23.22
CA GLU A 71 45.92 -45.44 -24.22
C GLU A 71 45.79 -44.86 -25.65
N VAL A 72 45.67 -43.53 -25.78
CA VAL A 72 45.61 -42.79 -27.05
C VAL A 72 46.93 -42.03 -27.27
N ARG A 73 48.08 -42.74 -27.24
CA ARG A 73 49.36 -42.20 -27.77
C ARG A 73 49.63 -42.75 -29.18
N PRO A 74 50.11 -41.91 -30.13
CA PRO A 74 50.00 -42.21 -31.54
C PRO A 74 51.12 -43.13 -32.01
N GLY A 75 50.77 -44.38 -32.32
CA GLY A 75 51.60 -45.30 -33.09
C GLY A 75 51.06 -45.43 -34.51
N LYS A 76 51.78 -44.83 -35.47
CA LYS A 76 51.77 -45.06 -36.94
C LYS A 76 50.58 -44.60 -37.79
N ALA A 77 50.95 -43.80 -38.80
CA ALA A 77 50.37 -43.52 -40.12
C ALA A 77 49.07 -42.69 -40.23
N PRO A 78 49.03 -41.66 -41.11
CA PRO A 78 47.84 -40.85 -41.35
C PRO A 78 46.96 -41.52 -42.41
N GLY A 79 45.82 -42.07 -41.98
CA GLY A 79 44.82 -42.60 -42.90
C GLY A 79 43.54 -42.96 -42.16
N LYS A 80 42.47 -42.22 -42.40
CA LYS A 80 41.08 -42.44 -41.94
C LYS A 80 40.76 -42.33 -40.42
N ALA A 81 41.74 -42.33 -39.51
CA ALA A 81 41.47 -42.21 -38.07
C ALA A 81 41.06 -40.78 -37.59
N SER A 82 41.40 -39.73 -38.35
CA SER A 82 41.13 -38.33 -37.92
C SER A 82 39.64 -37.96 -37.97
N PHE A 83 38.87 -38.53 -38.89
CA PHE A 83 37.45 -38.18 -39.05
C PHE A 83 36.58 -38.77 -37.93
N GLN A 84 36.90 -40.00 -37.49
CA GLN A 84 36.16 -40.68 -36.42
C GLN A 84 36.42 -40.03 -35.05
N GLY A 85 37.64 -39.52 -34.81
CA GLY A 85 37.96 -38.72 -33.64
C GLY A 85 37.15 -37.41 -33.61
N VAL A 86 37.10 -36.68 -34.72
CA VAL A 86 36.36 -35.40 -34.82
C VAL A 86 34.86 -35.60 -34.62
N VAL A 87 34.27 -36.64 -35.21
CA VAL A 87 32.83 -36.96 -35.01
C VAL A 87 32.54 -37.34 -33.55
N ARG A 88 33.41 -38.15 -32.93
CA ARG A 88 33.25 -38.55 -31.53
C ARG A 88 33.38 -37.35 -30.57
N TRP A 89 34.31 -36.44 -30.83
CA TRP A 89 34.43 -35.16 -30.11
C TRP A 89 33.20 -34.27 -30.29
N ALA A 90 32.67 -34.15 -31.52
CA ALA A 90 31.46 -33.37 -31.79
C ALA A 90 30.25 -33.92 -31.03
N VAL A 91 30.08 -35.25 -30.98
CA VAL A 91 28.98 -35.89 -30.22
C VAL A 91 29.10 -35.63 -28.72
N ILE A 92 30.33 -35.68 -28.16
CA ILE A 92 30.57 -35.37 -26.74
C ILE A 92 30.25 -33.91 -26.43
N LEU A 93 30.68 -32.96 -27.28
CA LEU A 93 30.34 -31.55 -27.12
C LEU A 93 28.83 -31.31 -27.23
N LEU A 94 28.15 -31.92 -28.19
CA LEU A 94 26.68 -31.85 -28.33
C LEU A 94 25.95 -32.39 -27.10
N GLY A 95 26.46 -33.46 -26.49
CA GLY A 95 25.96 -33.98 -25.22
C GLY A 95 26.08 -32.95 -24.10
N ARG A 96 27.27 -32.37 -23.92
CA ARG A 96 27.52 -31.33 -22.90
C ARG A 96 26.64 -30.09 -23.11
N PHE A 97 26.50 -29.59 -24.34
CA PHE A 97 25.61 -28.46 -24.60
C PHE A 97 24.15 -28.78 -24.32
N ARG A 98 23.69 -30.01 -24.55
CA ARG A 98 22.33 -30.43 -24.20
C ARG A 98 22.12 -30.50 -22.69
N GLU A 99 23.10 -31.01 -21.96
CA GLU A 99 23.08 -31.06 -20.50
C GLU A 99 23.08 -29.65 -19.88
N GLU A 100 23.97 -28.77 -20.35
CA GLU A 100 24.02 -27.36 -19.92
C GLU A 100 22.71 -26.63 -20.21
N LEU A 101 22.11 -26.88 -21.38
CA LEU A 101 20.83 -26.30 -21.75
C LEU A 101 19.67 -26.85 -20.90
N ALA A 102 19.71 -28.13 -20.53
CA ALA A 102 18.75 -28.72 -19.59
C ALA A 102 18.91 -28.15 -18.17
N ALA A 103 20.15 -27.98 -17.70
CA ALA A 103 20.46 -27.36 -16.41
C ALA A 103 20.06 -25.87 -16.37
N ALA A 104 20.27 -25.13 -17.45
CA ALA A 104 19.83 -23.74 -17.57
C ALA A 104 18.29 -23.63 -17.53
N ARG A 105 17.58 -24.56 -18.19
CA ARG A 105 16.11 -24.63 -18.15
C ARG A 105 15.58 -24.95 -16.75
N SER A 106 16.16 -25.93 -16.06
CA SER A 106 15.72 -26.26 -14.69
C SER A 106 16.01 -25.12 -13.71
N ALA A 107 17.16 -24.44 -13.85
CA ALA A 107 17.49 -23.26 -13.05
C ALA A 107 16.57 -22.07 -13.34
N LEU A 108 16.08 -21.93 -14.57
CA LEU A 108 15.10 -20.89 -14.91
C LEU A 108 13.74 -21.19 -14.26
N LEU A 109 13.27 -22.44 -14.35
CA LEU A 109 12.02 -22.87 -13.70
C LEU A 109 12.09 -22.73 -12.16
N SER A 110 13.24 -23.03 -11.54
CA SER A 110 13.40 -22.84 -10.10
C SER A 110 13.36 -21.36 -9.71
N LYS A 111 13.98 -20.48 -10.50
CA LYS A 111 13.90 -19.03 -10.30
C LYS A 111 12.49 -18.50 -10.50
N GLU A 112 11.75 -18.99 -11.49
CA GLU A 112 10.34 -18.65 -11.70
C GLU A 112 9.47 -19.06 -10.50
N ALA A 113 9.72 -20.24 -9.93
CA ALA A 113 9.03 -20.68 -8.70
C ALA A 113 9.32 -19.76 -7.51
N VAL A 114 10.57 -19.33 -7.33
CA VAL A 114 10.94 -18.36 -6.28
C VAL A 114 10.27 -17.00 -6.52
N ILE A 115 10.27 -16.49 -7.76
CA ILE A 115 9.59 -15.23 -8.11
C ILE A 115 8.09 -15.33 -7.83
N ALA A 116 7.46 -16.46 -8.17
CA ALA A 116 6.04 -16.69 -7.87
C ALA A 116 5.77 -16.72 -6.37
N GLY A 117 6.64 -17.37 -5.58
CA GLY A 117 6.57 -17.38 -4.12
C GLY A 117 6.67 -15.98 -3.52
N LEU A 118 7.70 -15.21 -3.89
CA LEU A 118 7.89 -13.83 -3.44
C LEU A 118 6.74 -12.91 -3.87
N SER A 119 6.21 -13.10 -5.08
CA SER A 119 5.06 -12.33 -5.56
C SER A 119 3.81 -12.60 -4.74
N LYS A 120 3.62 -13.86 -4.29
CA LYS A 120 2.52 -14.24 -3.40
C LYS A 120 2.71 -13.64 -2.00
N GLU A 121 3.89 -13.75 -1.41
CA GLU A 121 4.20 -13.14 -0.11
C GLU A 121 4.02 -11.61 -0.14
N LEU A 122 4.42 -10.96 -1.23
CA LEU A 122 4.20 -9.53 -1.43
C LEU A 122 2.69 -9.19 -1.52
N ALA A 123 1.89 -10.02 -2.19
CA ALA A 123 0.45 -9.83 -2.25
C ALA A 123 -0.21 -10.03 -0.87
N GLU A 124 0.22 -11.04 -0.12
CA GLU A 124 -0.26 -11.31 1.24
C GLU A 124 0.11 -10.19 2.22
N THR A 125 1.35 -9.70 2.19
CA THR A 125 1.78 -8.57 3.02
C THR A 125 1.03 -7.28 2.66
N ARG A 126 0.79 -7.02 1.37
CA ARG A 126 -0.06 -5.90 0.93
C ARG A 126 -1.50 -6.03 1.44
N ALA A 127 -2.08 -7.22 1.41
CA ALA A 127 -3.42 -7.46 1.97
C ALA A 127 -3.44 -7.17 3.48
N ARG A 128 -2.50 -7.73 4.25
CA ARG A 128 -2.38 -7.48 5.70
C ARG A 128 -2.19 -6.00 6.03
N MET A 129 -1.36 -5.28 5.26
CA MET A 129 -1.20 -3.83 5.44
C MET A 129 -2.48 -3.06 5.12
N SER A 130 -3.26 -3.51 4.13
CA SER A 130 -4.57 -2.92 3.81
C SER A 130 -5.57 -3.15 4.94
N ASP A 131 -5.59 -4.34 5.53
CA ASP A 131 -6.47 -4.67 6.65
C ASP A 131 -6.11 -3.83 7.88
N MET A 132 -4.82 -3.78 8.27
CA MET A 132 -4.36 -2.91 9.37
C MET A 132 -4.68 -1.43 9.11
N ARG A 133 -4.56 -0.96 7.86
CA ARG A 133 -4.94 0.41 7.49
C ARG A 133 -6.44 0.64 7.67
N GLY A 134 -7.26 -0.36 7.34
CA GLY A 134 -8.70 -0.35 7.56
C GLY A 134 -9.04 -0.30 9.05
N GLU A 135 -8.45 -1.17 9.86
CA GLU A 135 -8.64 -1.23 11.31
C GLU A 135 -8.27 0.09 11.99
N LEU A 136 -7.07 0.62 11.73
CA LEU A 136 -6.63 1.93 12.25
C LEU A 136 -7.58 3.07 11.85
N SER A 137 -8.21 2.99 10.67
CA SER A 137 -9.16 4.00 10.23
C SER A 137 -10.51 3.91 10.96
N GLU A 138 -11.00 2.69 11.22
CA GLU A 138 -12.23 2.48 11.99
C GLU A 138 -12.03 2.81 13.48
N GLU A 139 -10.88 2.49 14.07
CA GLU A 139 -10.54 2.90 15.44
C GLU A 139 -10.61 4.41 15.60
N ARG A 140 -9.95 5.16 14.71
CA ARG A 140 -9.99 6.64 14.69
C ARG A 140 -11.42 7.17 14.54
N LYS A 141 -12.23 6.53 13.69
CA LYS A 141 -13.64 6.91 13.51
C LYS A 141 -14.46 6.67 14.77
N VAL A 142 -14.27 5.54 15.44
CA VAL A 142 -14.94 5.21 16.70
C VAL A 142 -14.54 6.18 17.81
N GLU A 143 -13.26 6.55 17.93
CA GLU A 143 -12.79 7.56 18.87
C GLU A 143 -13.42 8.94 18.61
N LEU A 144 -13.45 9.38 17.34
CA LEU A 144 -14.12 10.62 16.95
C LEU A 144 -15.61 10.60 17.29
N GLU A 145 -16.30 9.47 17.10
CA GLU A 145 -17.70 9.32 17.50
C GLU A 145 -17.89 9.40 19.02
N ARG A 146 -17.00 8.80 19.81
CA ARG A 146 -17.02 8.91 21.28
C ARG A 146 -16.83 10.35 21.73
N ASN A 147 -15.83 11.04 21.18
CA ASN A 147 -15.55 12.45 21.47
C ASN A 147 -16.74 13.34 21.08
N ARG A 148 -17.35 13.08 19.90
CA ARG A 148 -18.55 13.80 19.46
C ARG A 148 -19.74 13.58 20.41
N ARG A 149 -19.92 12.36 20.94
CA ARG A 149 -20.96 12.08 21.94
C ARG A 149 -20.68 12.79 23.25
N GLN A 150 -19.43 12.85 23.70
CA GLN A 150 -19.02 13.57 24.91
C GLN A 150 -19.23 15.08 24.77
N LEU A 151 -18.81 15.68 23.65
CA LEU A 151 -19.02 17.10 23.37
C LEU A 151 -20.51 17.44 23.38
N LYS A 152 -21.36 16.60 22.77
CA LYS A 152 -22.83 16.79 22.83
C LYS A 152 -23.40 16.72 24.25
N ARG A 153 -22.81 15.92 25.15
CA ARG A 153 -23.23 15.88 26.56
C ARG A 153 -22.81 17.16 27.28
N GLN A 154 -21.55 17.57 27.12
CA GLN A 154 -21.02 18.81 27.70
C GLN A 154 -21.79 20.04 27.19
N GLU A 155 -22.13 20.08 25.90
CA GLU A 155 -22.94 21.16 25.32
C GLU A 155 -24.32 21.25 25.98
N ARG A 156 -24.99 20.12 26.23
CA ARG A 156 -26.27 20.10 26.96
C ARG A 156 -26.12 20.60 28.39
N GLU A 157 -25.05 20.20 29.08
CA GLU A 157 -24.76 20.66 30.45
C GLU A 157 -24.51 22.17 30.47
N VAL A 158 -23.71 22.70 29.54
CA VAL A 158 -23.46 24.14 29.40
C VAL A 158 -24.74 24.91 29.11
N ASN A 159 -25.60 24.40 28.22
CA ASN A 159 -26.88 25.03 27.92
C ASN A 159 -27.80 25.07 29.16
N LEU A 160 -27.89 23.96 29.90
CA LEU A 160 -28.65 23.92 31.15
C LEU A 160 -28.10 24.90 32.20
N LEU A 161 -26.77 25.02 32.32
CA LEU A 161 -26.14 25.98 33.23
C LEU A 161 -26.40 27.43 32.80
N ARG A 162 -26.36 27.73 31.49
CA ARG A 162 -26.72 29.04 30.94
C ARG A 162 -28.16 29.40 31.24
N GLU A 163 -29.09 28.46 31.08
CA GLU A 163 -30.50 28.64 31.43
C GLU A 163 -30.66 28.97 32.92
N LYS A 164 -30.03 28.19 33.81
CA LYS A 164 -30.05 28.47 35.26
C LYS A 164 -29.48 29.84 35.61
N LEU A 165 -28.36 30.24 34.98
CA LEU A 165 -27.78 31.57 35.16
C LEU A 165 -28.72 32.67 34.71
N SER A 166 -29.40 32.50 33.56
CA SER A 166 -30.40 33.46 33.08
C SER A 166 -31.59 33.59 34.04
N GLN A 167 -32.05 32.49 34.62
CA GLN A 167 -33.11 32.49 35.63
C GLN A 167 -32.66 33.24 36.89
N MET A 168 -31.46 32.94 37.41
CA MET A 168 -30.90 33.65 38.57
C MET A 168 -30.71 35.15 38.30
N SER A 169 -30.23 35.52 37.11
CA SER A 169 -30.10 36.93 36.69
C SER A 169 -31.44 37.65 36.71
N SER A 170 -32.49 37.03 36.15
CA SER A 170 -33.84 37.62 36.14
C SER A 170 -34.42 37.79 37.56
N LEU A 171 -34.10 36.86 38.47
CA LEU A 171 -34.52 36.95 39.87
C LEU A 171 -33.75 38.05 40.61
N ALA A 172 -32.45 38.17 40.36
CA ALA A 172 -31.62 39.24 40.90
C ALA A 172 -32.15 40.60 40.45
N GLU A 173 -32.41 40.80 39.15
CA GLU A 173 -32.99 42.04 38.64
C GLU A 173 -34.35 42.37 39.26
N LYS A 174 -35.23 41.37 39.44
CA LYS A 174 -36.52 41.57 40.12
C LYS A 174 -36.33 42.01 41.56
N LYS A 175 -35.38 41.40 42.29
CA LYS A 175 -35.05 41.78 43.66
C LYS A 175 -34.46 43.18 43.72
N ASP A 176 -33.57 43.53 42.82
CA ASP A 176 -32.99 44.88 42.73
C ASP A 176 -34.07 45.94 42.44
N ARG A 177 -35.00 45.67 41.53
CA ARG A 177 -36.15 46.55 41.27
C ARG A 177 -37.04 46.70 42.51
N ALA A 178 -37.34 45.60 43.21
CA ALA A 178 -38.13 45.64 44.45
C ALA A 178 -37.42 46.39 45.59
N LEU A 179 -36.09 46.21 45.72
CA LEU A 179 -35.28 46.94 46.69
C LEU A 179 -35.24 48.44 46.38
N LYS A 180 -35.11 48.82 45.10
CA LYS A 180 -35.20 50.22 44.67
C LYS A 180 -36.57 50.82 44.97
N ALA A 181 -37.66 50.11 44.66
CA ALA A 181 -39.01 50.55 44.98
C ALA A 181 -39.23 50.70 46.49
N ALA A 182 -38.80 49.74 47.31
CA ALA A 182 -38.89 49.83 48.77
C ALA A 182 -38.02 50.99 49.32
N ALA A 183 -36.83 51.24 48.75
CA ALA A 183 -36.00 52.37 49.11
C ALA A 183 -36.66 53.71 48.75
N GLU A 184 -37.34 53.78 47.60
CA GLU A 184 -38.14 54.95 47.21
C GLU A 184 -39.36 55.14 48.12
N GLU A 185 -40.10 54.08 48.46
CA GLU A 185 -41.20 54.16 49.44
C GLU A 185 -40.71 54.72 50.78
N VAL A 186 -39.59 54.22 51.31
CA VAL A 186 -38.97 54.78 52.53
C VAL A 186 -38.58 56.25 52.34
N ARG A 187 -38.15 56.65 51.16
CA ARG A 187 -37.80 58.04 50.82
C ARG A 187 -39.03 58.95 50.70
N TYR A 188 -40.18 58.40 50.30
CA TYR A 188 -41.44 59.11 50.12
C TYR A 188 -42.39 59.03 51.33
N VAL A 189 -42.12 58.23 52.37
CA VAL A 189 -42.80 58.36 53.68
C VAL A 189 -42.50 59.75 54.24
N PRO A 190 -43.43 60.71 54.19
CA PRO A 190 -43.18 62.06 54.67
C PRO A 190 -43.28 62.02 56.19
N LEU A 191 -42.16 62.33 56.85
CA LEU A 191 -42.17 63.09 58.10
C LEU A 191 -43.13 62.62 59.23
N TRP A 192 -43.25 61.31 59.48
CA TRP A 192 -43.76 60.83 60.77
C TRP A 192 -42.90 61.17 62.02
N PRO A 193 -41.69 61.79 61.95
CA PRO A 193 -40.98 62.24 63.13
C PRO A 193 -41.60 63.46 63.84
N ASP A 194 -42.49 64.24 63.22
CA ASP A 194 -43.05 65.44 63.89
C ASP A 194 -44.32 65.17 64.69
N ALA A 195 -45.16 64.23 64.22
CA ALA A 195 -46.36 63.80 64.95
C ALA A 195 -46.01 63.02 66.23
N LEU A 196 -44.95 62.22 66.23
CA LEU A 196 -44.50 61.46 67.40
C LEU A 196 -43.72 62.32 68.40
N ARG A 197 -42.89 63.25 67.90
CA ARG A 197 -42.08 64.16 68.74
C ARG A 197 -42.94 65.17 69.51
N LYS A 198 -44.10 65.57 68.97
CA LYS A 198 -45.10 66.38 69.69
C LYS A 198 -45.86 65.61 70.77
N ARG A 199 -46.05 64.29 70.62
CA ARG A 199 -46.63 63.43 71.67
C ARG A 199 -45.66 63.16 72.83
N LEU A 200 -44.36 63.14 72.59
CA LEU A 200 -43.35 62.83 73.61
C LEU A 200 -42.97 64.03 74.51
N ARG A 201 -43.22 65.28 74.07
CA ARG A 201 -42.96 66.49 74.88
C ARG A 201 -44.09 66.87 75.85
N ARG A 202 -45.18 66.09 75.95
CA ARG A 202 -46.37 66.45 76.76
C ARG A 202 -46.71 65.51 77.92
N ARG A 203 -45.73 64.79 78.49
CA ARG A 203 -46.03 63.95 79.67
C ARG A 203 -44.85 63.87 80.66
N PRO A 204 -44.96 64.49 81.85
CA PRO A 204 -44.16 64.10 83.01
C PRO A 204 -44.90 63.05 83.84
N GLY A 205 -44.15 62.12 84.42
CA GLY A 205 -44.48 61.44 85.67
C GLY A 205 -45.49 60.28 85.61
N SER A 206 -44.98 59.05 85.74
CA SER A 206 -45.43 58.08 86.75
C SER A 206 -44.74 56.74 86.51
N GLY A 207 -43.92 56.31 87.47
CA GLY A 207 -43.36 54.96 87.47
C GLY A 207 -44.40 53.91 87.86
N ARG A 208 -44.19 52.68 87.39
CA ARG A 208 -44.20 51.46 88.20
C ARG A 208 -43.75 50.26 87.35
N GLN A 209 -43.04 49.36 88.03
CA GLN A 209 -42.51 48.09 87.59
C GLN A 209 -43.60 47.06 87.22
N VAL A 210 -43.13 45.87 86.84
CA VAL A 210 -43.81 44.59 86.50
C VAL A 210 -43.98 44.47 84.99
N GLY A 211 -43.55 43.41 84.29
CA GLY A 211 -42.99 42.10 84.65
C GLY A 211 -42.73 41.34 83.33
N ILE A 212 -41.98 40.26 83.42
CA ILE A 212 -41.31 39.50 82.35
C ILE A 212 -42.29 38.86 81.31
N SER A 213 -41.82 38.80 80.05
CA SER A 213 -42.34 38.20 78.80
C SER A 213 -42.63 36.67 78.86
N PRO A 214 -42.88 35.92 77.74
CA PRO A 214 -43.22 36.28 76.34
C PRO A 214 -44.39 35.45 75.73
N GLY A 215 -44.86 35.80 74.52
CA GLY A 215 -45.70 34.88 73.74
C GLY A 215 -46.37 35.50 72.51
N ALA A 216 -45.67 35.49 71.39
CA ALA A 216 -46.18 35.90 70.09
C ALA A 216 -47.22 34.91 69.51
N ARG A 217 -48.38 35.40 69.08
CA ARG A 217 -49.09 34.87 67.90
C ARG A 217 -50.24 35.78 67.47
N GLY A 218 -50.24 36.15 66.20
CA GLY A 218 -51.33 36.88 65.55
C GLY A 218 -51.11 36.95 64.05
N THR A 219 -51.41 35.86 63.34
CA THR A 219 -51.60 35.86 61.88
C THR A 219 -52.84 35.03 61.54
N ARG A 220 -53.87 35.75 61.09
CA ARG A 220 -54.89 35.32 60.12
C ARG A 220 -54.50 36.04 58.81
N THR A 221 -54.68 35.59 57.58
CA THR A 221 -55.37 34.47 56.91
C THR A 221 -55.05 34.68 55.43
N GLY A 222 -54.93 33.64 54.59
CA GLY A 222 -54.97 33.84 53.14
C GLY A 222 -54.28 32.81 52.26
N ASN A 223 -55.02 31.75 51.95
CA ASN A 223 -54.96 30.96 50.71
C ASN A 223 -53.71 30.12 50.38
N ARG A 224 -53.82 28.82 50.68
CA ARG A 224 -53.26 27.76 49.83
C ARG A 224 -54.15 26.52 49.90
N PRO A 225 -54.86 26.13 48.82
CA PRO A 225 -55.59 24.87 48.80
C PRO A 225 -54.69 23.72 48.32
N ALA A 226 -54.93 22.57 48.93
CA ALA A 226 -54.86 21.22 48.37
C ALA A 226 -53.58 20.82 47.63
N CYS A 227 -52.67 20.21 48.39
CA CYS A 227 -51.88 19.10 47.89
C CYS A 227 -52.76 17.84 47.87
N PHE A 228 -52.48 16.95 46.92
CA PHE A 228 -52.98 15.58 46.75
C PHE A 228 -54.26 15.39 45.93
N SER A 229 -54.06 15.29 44.62
CA SER A 229 -54.73 14.31 43.77
C SER A 229 -53.66 13.70 42.85
N GLN A 230 -53.06 12.62 43.35
CA GLN A 230 -52.72 11.38 42.65
C GLN A 230 -52.51 11.49 41.11
N GLU A 231 -51.24 11.61 40.69
CA GLU A 231 -50.78 10.94 39.47
C GLU A 231 -50.05 9.66 39.90
N PRO A 232 -50.27 8.54 39.19
CA PRO A 232 -49.88 7.23 39.67
C PRO A 232 -48.36 7.17 39.70
N ALA A 233 -47.81 6.74 40.83
CA ALA A 233 -46.48 6.15 40.84
C ALA A 233 -46.55 4.93 39.91
N LEU A 234 -46.28 5.14 38.63
CA LEU A 234 -45.88 4.05 37.74
C LEU A 234 -44.67 3.46 38.41
N ASP A 235 -44.89 2.29 39.01
CA ASP A 235 -43.92 1.53 39.76
C ASP A 235 -42.63 1.50 38.93
N LEU A 236 -41.54 2.03 39.48
CA LEU A 236 -40.24 2.05 38.80
C LEU A 236 -39.82 0.61 38.41
N GLY A 237 -40.41 -0.41 39.07
CA GLY A 237 -40.38 -1.81 38.68
C GLY A 237 -41.04 -2.10 37.31
N GLU A 238 -42.23 -1.58 37.02
CA GLU A 238 -42.90 -1.74 35.72
C GLU A 238 -42.19 -0.96 34.59
N LEU A 239 -41.68 0.24 34.87
CA LEU A 239 -40.89 1.00 33.89
C LEU A 239 -39.55 0.28 33.63
N GLY A 240 -38.95 -0.31 34.66
CA GLY A 240 -37.77 -1.17 34.56
C GLY A 240 -38.01 -2.46 33.78
N ALA A 241 -39.18 -3.10 33.96
CA ALA A 241 -39.59 -4.29 33.22
C ALA A 241 -39.84 -3.97 31.74
N LYS A 242 -40.51 -2.83 31.43
CA LYS A 242 -40.64 -2.31 30.06
C LYS A 242 -39.29 -1.93 29.45
N CYS A 243 -38.37 -1.36 30.22
CA CYS A 243 -37.01 -1.02 29.74
C CYS A 243 -36.12 -2.25 29.49
N ARG A 244 -36.34 -3.37 30.20
CA ARG A 244 -35.69 -4.65 29.89
C ARG A 244 -36.32 -5.30 28.65
N GLY A 245 -37.65 -5.24 28.52
CA GLY A 245 -38.38 -5.71 27.34
C GLY A 245 -37.99 -4.96 26.07
N LEU A 246 -37.96 -3.63 26.08
CA LEU A 246 -37.62 -2.80 24.92
C LEU A 246 -36.19 -3.00 24.44
N ARG A 247 -35.22 -3.23 25.33
CA ARG A 247 -33.84 -3.56 24.93
C ARG A 247 -33.76 -4.94 24.26
N HIS A 248 -34.55 -5.90 24.73
CA HIS A 248 -34.62 -7.22 24.13
C HIS A 248 -35.34 -7.18 22.78
N GLU A 249 -36.46 -6.45 22.70
CA GLU A 249 -37.21 -6.20 21.46
C GLU A 249 -36.34 -5.48 20.41
N GLU A 250 -35.58 -4.45 20.81
CA GLU A 250 -34.61 -3.77 19.93
C GLU A 250 -33.49 -4.71 19.48
N THR A 251 -33.04 -5.61 20.34
CA THR A 251 -32.00 -6.59 19.99
C THR A 251 -32.56 -7.62 19.01
N ILE A 252 -33.78 -8.11 19.23
CA ILE A 252 -34.49 -9.00 18.33
C ILE A 252 -34.74 -8.30 16.98
N GLN A 253 -35.10 -7.02 17.00
CA GLN A 253 -35.35 -6.25 15.79
C GLN A 253 -34.06 -6.04 14.99
N ARG A 254 -32.96 -5.66 15.64
CA ARG A 254 -31.62 -5.58 15.01
C ARG A 254 -31.14 -6.92 14.47
N GLN A 255 -31.44 -8.02 15.18
CA GLN A 255 -31.13 -9.37 14.71
C GLN A 255 -31.98 -9.78 13.50
N LYS A 256 -33.28 -9.44 13.49
CA LYS A 256 -34.18 -9.66 12.35
C LYS A 256 -33.76 -8.85 11.12
N GLU A 257 -33.38 -7.60 11.32
CA GLU A 257 -32.85 -6.71 10.27
C GLU A 257 -31.52 -7.24 9.72
N GLY A 258 -30.58 -7.64 10.59
CA GLY A 258 -29.33 -8.27 10.17
C GLY A 258 -29.53 -9.57 9.40
N LEU A 259 -30.48 -10.41 9.82
CA LEU A 259 -30.85 -11.63 9.09
C LEU A 259 -31.52 -11.33 7.75
N ALA A 260 -32.36 -10.30 7.65
CA ALA A 260 -32.96 -9.87 6.40
C ALA A 260 -31.89 -9.35 5.42
N GLU A 261 -30.93 -8.57 5.92
CA GLU A 261 -29.79 -8.07 5.13
C GLU A 261 -28.90 -9.22 4.64
N LEU A 262 -28.58 -10.19 5.51
CA LEU A 262 -27.82 -11.38 5.13
C LEU A 262 -28.57 -12.21 4.08
N ARG A 263 -29.87 -12.43 4.24
CA ARG A 263 -30.70 -13.13 3.22
C ARG A 263 -30.72 -12.38 1.89
N GLN A 264 -30.74 -11.04 1.91
CA GLN A 264 -30.67 -10.23 0.70
C GLN A 264 -29.29 -10.31 0.03
N ARG A 265 -28.20 -10.25 0.81
CA ARG A 265 -26.82 -10.45 0.32
C ARG A 265 -26.64 -11.84 -0.27
N LEU A 266 -27.16 -12.88 0.39
CA LEU A 266 -27.19 -14.24 -0.15
C LEU A 266 -27.98 -14.31 -1.46
N LYS A 267 -29.17 -13.70 -1.53
CA LYS A 267 -29.95 -13.63 -2.77
C LYS A 267 -29.20 -12.92 -3.91
N MET A 268 -28.46 -11.84 -3.60
CA MET A 268 -27.61 -11.16 -4.58
C MET A 268 -26.40 -12.00 -5.01
N LEU A 269 -25.77 -12.72 -4.08
CA LEU A 269 -24.65 -13.61 -4.36
C LEU A 269 -25.09 -14.82 -5.17
N THR A 270 -26.22 -15.45 -4.83
CA THR A 270 -26.83 -16.54 -5.59
C THR A 270 -27.26 -16.06 -6.98
N LYS A 271 -27.81 -14.84 -7.13
CA LYS A 271 -28.14 -14.26 -8.45
C LYS A 271 -26.88 -13.95 -9.28
N ARG A 272 -25.78 -13.53 -8.64
CA ARG A 272 -24.47 -13.36 -9.29
C ARG A 272 -23.87 -14.71 -9.70
N GLN A 273 -23.99 -15.72 -8.86
CA GLN A 273 -23.52 -17.08 -9.15
C GLN A 273 -24.36 -17.77 -10.23
N SER A 274 -25.69 -17.59 -10.28
CA SER A 274 -26.52 -18.09 -11.37
C SER A 274 -26.24 -17.37 -12.69
N SER A 275 -25.90 -16.08 -12.66
CA SER A 275 -25.43 -15.33 -13.85
C SER A 275 -24.02 -15.75 -14.32
N ALA A 276 -23.21 -16.32 -13.43
CA ALA A 276 -21.90 -16.89 -13.74
C ALA A 276 -22.01 -18.36 -14.21
N ALA A 277 -22.98 -19.12 -13.68
CA ALA A 277 -23.29 -20.48 -14.11
C ALA A 277 -23.98 -20.52 -15.49
N ALA A 278 -24.80 -19.52 -15.83
CA ALA A 278 -25.34 -19.37 -17.19
C ALA A 278 -24.27 -19.03 -18.27
N LYS A 279 -23.04 -18.71 -17.86
CA LYS A 279 -21.87 -18.49 -18.75
C LYS A 279 -20.81 -19.59 -18.67
N LYS A 280 -21.02 -20.63 -17.85
CA LYS A 280 -20.15 -21.81 -17.73
C LYS A 280 -20.97 -23.11 -17.66
N GLY A 281 -22.01 -23.17 -18.49
CA GLY A 281 -22.93 -24.29 -18.60
C GLY A 281 -23.19 -24.66 -20.05
N SER A 282 -22.15 -24.79 -20.87
CA SER A 282 -22.17 -25.65 -22.05
C SER A 282 -20.73 -26.00 -22.41
N GLU A 283 -20.25 -27.14 -21.91
CA GLU A 283 -19.22 -27.97 -22.53
C GLU A 283 -19.02 -29.20 -21.63
N LEU A 284 -19.86 -30.20 -21.84
CA LEU A 284 -19.53 -31.62 -21.66
C LEU A 284 -20.24 -32.38 -22.80
N PRO A 285 -19.52 -33.22 -23.58
CA PRO A 285 -20.01 -33.72 -24.86
C PRO A 285 -20.67 -35.10 -24.71
N VAL A 286 -21.88 -35.25 -25.26
CA VAL A 286 -22.45 -36.55 -25.62
C VAL A 286 -23.20 -36.39 -26.94
N VAL A 287 -22.56 -36.92 -27.99
CA VAL A 287 -23.08 -37.63 -29.18
C VAL A 287 -24.46 -37.24 -29.75
N VAL A 288 -24.51 -36.85 -31.03
CA VAL A 288 -25.27 -37.47 -32.16
C VAL A 288 -25.64 -36.44 -33.24
N ALA A 289 -25.27 -36.79 -34.49
CA ALA A 289 -25.84 -36.47 -35.82
C ALA A 289 -25.67 -35.09 -36.50
N GLU A 290 -24.88 -35.16 -37.59
CA GLU A 290 -25.20 -34.77 -38.98
C GLU A 290 -25.41 -33.31 -39.44
N ASP A 291 -24.68 -33.07 -40.54
CA ASP A 291 -24.94 -32.25 -41.73
C ASP A 291 -24.56 -30.74 -41.79
N LEU A 292 -23.65 -30.48 -42.75
CA LEU A 292 -23.25 -29.23 -43.40
C LEU A 292 -24.38 -28.68 -44.32
N PRO A 293 -24.21 -27.60 -45.12
CA PRO A 293 -23.51 -26.30 -44.98
C PRO A 293 -24.43 -25.11 -45.42
N GLY A 294 -23.94 -23.85 -45.44
CA GLY A 294 -24.55 -22.82 -46.31
C GLY A 294 -24.33 -21.35 -45.93
N GLU A 295 -24.00 -20.55 -46.94
CA GLU A 295 -23.66 -19.13 -46.97
C GLU A 295 -24.75 -18.15 -46.48
N SER A 296 -24.34 -16.93 -46.09
CA SER A 296 -24.84 -15.63 -46.60
C SER A 296 -24.78 -14.51 -45.55
N GLY A 297 -24.12 -13.39 -45.89
CA GLY A 297 -24.56 -12.07 -45.40
C GLY A 297 -25.69 -11.53 -46.30
N PRO A 298 -26.08 -10.22 -46.27
CA PRO A 298 -25.48 -9.12 -45.50
C PRO A 298 -26.45 -7.95 -45.06
N LYS A 299 -25.87 -6.93 -44.36
CA LYS A 299 -26.26 -5.49 -44.18
C LYS A 299 -27.55 -5.17 -43.38
N THR A 300 -27.60 -4.16 -42.49
CA THR A 300 -27.62 -2.71 -42.83
C THR A 300 -27.67 -1.85 -41.53
N GLY A 301 -27.08 -0.64 -41.55
CA GLY A 301 -27.35 0.44 -40.60
C GLY A 301 -26.30 1.56 -40.63
N LEU A 302 -26.62 2.69 -41.28
CA LEU A 302 -25.76 3.79 -41.72
C LEU A 302 -26.09 5.12 -40.97
N GLU A 303 -25.29 6.16 -41.24
CA GLU A 303 -25.45 7.64 -41.03
C GLU A 303 -24.52 8.26 -39.96
N LYS A 304 -23.85 9.42 -40.14
CA LYS A 304 -23.84 10.46 -41.20
C LYS A 304 -22.58 11.36 -41.05
N GLU A 305 -22.09 11.91 -42.16
CA GLU A 305 -21.12 13.02 -42.28
C GLU A 305 -21.87 14.38 -42.41
N PRO A 306 -21.19 15.56 -42.40
CA PRO A 306 -20.90 16.21 -43.70
C PRO A 306 -19.58 17.05 -43.81
N ALA A 307 -19.11 17.19 -45.07
CA ALA A 307 -18.02 18.04 -45.62
C ALA A 307 -18.50 19.50 -45.97
N PRO A 308 -17.86 20.40 -46.81
CA PRO A 308 -16.71 20.32 -47.77
C PRO A 308 -15.72 21.55 -47.70
N VAL A 309 -14.68 21.83 -48.55
CA VAL A 309 -14.67 22.26 -49.98
C VAL A 309 -13.25 22.24 -50.62
N SER A 310 -13.17 21.78 -51.89
CA SER A 310 -12.30 22.08 -53.07
C SER A 310 -10.76 22.21 -53.00
N GLY A 311 -9.98 21.80 -54.00
CA GLY A 311 -10.32 21.29 -55.34
C GLY A 311 -9.10 21.10 -56.28
N ALA A 312 -9.41 20.68 -57.51
CA ALA A 312 -8.57 20.48 -58.72
C ALA A 312 -7.82 19.13 -58.82
N LYS A 313 -7.85 18.32 -59.91
CA LYS A 313 -8.43 18.45 -61.26
C LYS A 313 -8.52 17.04 -61.89
N ARG A 314 -9.59 16.80 -62.65
CA ARG A 314 -9.92 15.60 -63.46
C ARG A 314 -8.95 15.46 -64.67
N LYS A 315 -8.77 14.32 -65.36
CA LYS A 315 -9.75 13.54 -66.14
C LYS A 315 -9.23 12.14 -66.51
N ALA A 316 -10.16 11.20 -66.59
CA ALA A 316 -10.08 9.97 -67.39
C ALA A 316 -10.64 10.20 -68.81
N GLY A 317 -10.15 9.43 -69.77
CA GLY A 317 -10.73 9.16 -71.10
C GLY A 317 -10.14 7.83 -71.57
N GLU A 318 -10.93 6.75 -71.61
CA GLU A 318 -11.78 6.33 -72.73
C GLU A 318 -10.97 5.57 -73.79
N VAL A 319 -11.31 4.28 -73.90
CA VAL A 319 -10.81 3.32 -74.91
C VAL A 319 -11.64 3.48 -76.17
N PRO A 320 -11.00 3.55 -77.35
CA PRO A 320 -11.59 3.02 -78.57
C PRO A 320 -10.83 1.76 -78.98
N GLY A 321 -11.57 0.66 -79.14
CA GLY A 321 -11.07 -0.54 -79.78
C GLY A 321 -10.69 -0.26 -81.23
N ARG A 322 -9.51 -0.74 -81.63
CA ARG A 322 -9.18 -0.99 -83.04
C ARG A 322 -8.31 -2.25 -83.09
N VAL A 323 -8.87 -3.29 -83.69
CA VAL A 323 -8.11 -4.41 -84.24
C VAL A 323 -7.38 -3.90 -85.49
N PRO A 324 -6.11 -4.30 -85.72
CA PRO A 324 -5.61 -4.47 -87.06
C PRO A 324 -5.23 -5.93 -87.29
N THR A 325 -6.07 -6.59 -88.09
CA THR A 325 -5.71 -7.78 -88.83
C THR A 325 -4.79 -7.37 -89.98
N GLY A 326 -3.63 -8.02 -90.07
CA GLY A 326 -2.92 -8.25 -91.32
C GLY A 326 -1.82 -7.25 -91.71
N GLY A 327 -0.62 -7.78 -91.97
CA GLY A 327 0.34 -7.15 -92.90
C GLY A 327 1.79 -7.06 -92.43
N SER A 328 2.55 -8.12 -92.68
CA SER A 328 3.98 -8.17 -93.08
C SER A 328 4.99 -7.12 -92.59
N HIS A 329 5.97 -7.61 -91.83
CA HIS A 329 7.42 -7.32 -91.82
C HIS A 329 7.93 -5.93 -92.23
N GLY A 330 8.58 -5.27 -91.27
CA GLY A 330 9.71 -4.37 -91.47
C GLY A 330 10.63 -4.41 -90.26
N ALA A 331 11.86 -4.88 -90.42
CA ALA A 331 12.83 -5.23 -89.37
C ALA A 331 13.42 -4.04 -88.56
N ALA A 332 12.65 -2.98 -88.34
CA ALA A 332 13.06 -1.79 -87.59
C ALA A 332 12.47 -1.73 -86.17
N ASP A 333 11.27 -2.30 -85.93
CA ASP A 333 10.61 -2.28 -84.61
C ASP A 333 11.24 -3.24 -83.59
N GLY A 334 12.04 -4.21 -84.05
CA GLY A 334 12.78 -5.12 -83.19
C GLY A 334 13.88 -4.41 -82.39
N ALA A 335 14.53 -3.40 -82.98
CA ALA A 335 15.58 -2.64 -82.30
C ALA A 335 14.99 -1.67 -81.26
N ALA A 336 13.91 -0.96 -81.61
CA ALA A 336 13.23 -0.05 -80.69
C ALA A 336 12.56 -0.78 -79.52
N SER A 337 11.97 -1.97 -79.75
CA SER A 337 11.36 -2.76 -78.67
C SER A 337 12.39 -3.49 -77.80
N LEU A 338 13.60 -3.75 -78.31
CA LEU A 338 14.72 -4.34 -77.56
C LEU A 338 15.47 -3.29 -76.73
N GLU A 339 15.72 -2.10 -77.28
CA GLU A 339 16.32 -0.97 -76.54
C GLU A 339 15.42 -0.50 -75.39
N MET A 340 14.09 -0.48 -75.59
CA MET A 340 13.13 -0.18 -74.51
C MET A 340 13.10 -1.26 -73.42
N ALA A 341 13.39 -2.53 -73.76
CA ALA A 341 13.50 -3.60 -72.80
C ALA A 341 14.81 -3.49 -71.99
N GLU A 342 15.95 -3.24 -72.64
CA GLU A 342 17.25 -3.05 -71.97
C GLU A 342 17.27 -1.82 -71.04
N ALA A 343 16.55 -0.74 -71.37
CA ALA A 343 16.47 0.44 -70.51
C ALA A 343 15.80 0.18 -69.13
N THR A 344 14.90 -0.81 -69.05
CA THR A 344 14.22 -1.19 -67.79
C THR A 344 14.93 -2.23 -66.93
N ASP A 345 15.87 -2.99 -67.50
CA ASP A 345 16.67 -4.02 -66.82
C ASP A 345 17.49 -3.49 -65.61
N PRO A 346 18.18 -2.34 -65.67
CA PRO A 346 18.93 -1.83 -64.53
C PRO A 346 18.05 -1.49 -63.32
N GLY A 347 16.84 -0.97 -63.56
CA GLY A 347 15.88 -0.69 -62.48
C GLY A 347 15.38 -1.94 -61.76
N GLU A 348 15.14 -3.02 -62.51
CA GLU A 348 14.75 -4.31 -61.94
C GLU A 348 15.88 -4.94 -61.12
N LYS A 349 17.12 -4.92 -61.63
CA LYS A 349 18.31 -5.40 -60.91
C LYS A 349 18.52 -4.67 -59.59
N MET A 350 18.38 -3.35 -59.58
CA MET A 350 18.47 -2.54 -58.35
C MET A 350 17.37 -2.91 -57.34
N TYR A 351 16.13 -3.07 -57.80
CA TYR A 351 15.01 -3.47 -56.95
C TYR A 351 15.25 -4.85 -56.31
N LEU A 352 15.65 -5.84 -57.11
CA LEU A 352 15.95 -7.19 -56.62
C LEU A 352 17.14 -7.20 -55.66
N GLY A 353 18.18 -6.42 -55.95
CA GLY A 353 19.33 -6.24 -55.06
C GLY A 353 18.94 -5.60 -53.72
N ALA A 354 18.13 -4.55 -53.74
CA ALA A 354 17.66 -3.88 -52.51
C ALA A 354 16.78 -4.79 -51.65
N ILE A 355 15.84 -5.53 -52.27
CA ILE A 355 14.99 -6.48 -51.57
C ILE A 355 15.79 -7.66 -51.03
N GLY A 356 16.74 -8.19 -51.81
CA GLY A 356 17.64 -9.25 -51.36
C GLY A 356 18.48 -8.82 -50.16
N ALA A 357 19.05 -7.61 -50.19
CA ALA A 357 19.78 -7.06 -49.05
C ALA A 357 18.88 -6.89 -47.82
N LEU A 358 17.65 -6.39 -47.99
CA LEU A 358 16.68 -6.26 -46.91
C LEU A 358 16.29 -7.63 -46.33
N ALA A 359 16.10 -8.64 -47.18
CA ALA A 359 15.79 -10.01 -46.76
C ALA A 359 16.92 -10.61 -45.91
N SER A 360 18.17 -10.45 -46.36
CA SER A 360 19.36 -10.90 -45.63
C SER A 360 19.48 -10.21 -44.27
N LEU A 361 19.27 -8.89 -44.20
CA LEU A 361 19.28 -8.15 -42.93
C LEU A 361 18.16 -8.62 -41.98
N MET A 362 17.01 -9.01 -42.54
CA MET A 362 15.85 -9.48 -41.79
C MET A 362 15.86 -10.99 -41.53
N GLN A 363 16.90 -11.70 -41.98
CA GLN A 363 17.05 -13.16 -41.90
C GLN A 363 15.84 -13.90 -42.50
N VAL A 364 15.38 -13.46 -43.66
CA VAL A 364 14.37 -14.16 -44.47
C VAL A 364 15.12 -14.97 -45.52
N GLU A 365 15.18 -16.29 -45.33
CA GLU A 365 16.09 -17.18 -46.08
C GLU A 365 15.80 -17.24 -47.58
N GLU A 366 14.53 -17.15 -48.01
CA GLU A 366 14.19 -17.10 -49.42
C GLU A 366 12.94 -16.24 -49.66
N LEU A 367 13.07 -15.20 -50.49
CA LEU A 367 11.91 -14.49 -51.02
C LEU A 367 11.51 -15.11 -52.35
N SER A 368 10.25 -15.57 -52.45
CA SER A 368 9.71 -16.06 -53.71
C SER A 368 9.58 -14.91 -54.72
N GLY A 369 10.00 -15.13 -55.97
CA GLY A 369 9.82 -14.15 -57.05
C GLY A 369 11.06 -13.30 -57.39
N MET A 370 12.26 -13.74 -57.03
CA MET A 370 13.53 -13.05 -57.35
C MET A 370 14.01 -13.23 -58.80
N ARG A 371 13.26 -13.93 -59.66
CA ARG A 371 13.57 -14.06 -61.09
C ARG A 371 13.20 -12.78 -61.82
N SER A 372 13.99 -12.35 -62.81
CA SER A 372 13.67 -11.19 -63.66
C SER A 372 12.39 -11.44 -64.45
N LEU A 373 11.54 -10.41 -64.57
CA LEU A 373 10.29 -10.48 -65.33
C LEU A 373 10.53 -10.53 -66.84
N GLN A 374 11.68 -10.03 -67.31
CA GLN A 374 12.04 -10.05 -68.73
C GLN A 374 12.22 -11.48 -69.25
N GLN A 375 12.71 -12.39 -68.41
CA GLN A 375 13.01 -13.78 -68.77
C GLN A 375 11.80 -14.73 -68.66
N LEU A 376 10.64 -14.22 -68.23
CA LEU A 376 9.44 -15.03 -67.95
C LEU A 376 8.35 -14.84 -69.03
N PRO A 377 7.63 -15.92 -69.42
CA PRO A 377 6.41 -15.85 -70.22
C PRO A 377 5.32 -14.99 -69.56
N GLN A 378 4.41 -14.42 -70.36
CA GLN A 378 3.42 -13.44 -69.90
C GLN A 378 2.52 -13.95 -68.77
N GLU A 379 2.16 -15.24 -68.76
CA GLU A 379 1.38 -15.88 -67.68
C GLU A 379 2.18 -16.00 -66.38
N GLU A 380 3.47 -16.36 -66.46
CA GLU A 380 4.35 -16.51 -65.29
C GLU A 380 4.75 -15.16 -64.66
N ARG A 381 4.70 -14.06 -65.43
CA ARG A 381 4.94 -12.70 -64.91
C ARG A 381 3.91 -12.28 -63.88
N GLY A 382 2.64 -12.69 -64.05
CA GLY A 382 1.58 -12.45 -63.07
C GLY A 382 1.85 -13.16 -61.75
N GLU A 383 2.24 -14.44 -61.81
CA GLU A 383 2.61 -15.21 -60.63
C GLU A 383 3.85 -14.67 -59.93
N ALA A 384 4.90 -14.32 -60.68
CA ALA A 384 6.12 -13.72 -60.12
C ALA A 384 5.81 -12.39 -59.40
N SER A 385 4.93 -11.57 -59.97
CA SER A 385 4.46 -10.32 -59.34
C SER A 385 3.69 -10.59 -58.04
N LEU A 386 2.84 -11.61 -58.02
CA LEU A 386 2.12 -12.03 -56.80
C LEU A 386 3.09 -12.54 -55.72
N ARG A 387 4.09 -13.35 -56.10
CA ARG A 387 5.13 -13.86 -55.21
C ARG A 387 5.98 -12.72 -54.62
N ARG A 388 6.35 -11.72 -55.44
CA ARG A 388 7.04 -10.50 -54.97
C ARG A 388 6.20 -9.72 -53.97
N ARG A 389 4.90 -9.55 -54.24
CA ARG A 389 3.98 -8.85 -53.32
C ARG A 389 3.87 -9.57 -51.97
N LYS A 390 3.71 -10.90 -51.97
CA LYS A 390 3.70 -11.71 -50.73
C LYS A 390 5.04 -11.60 -49.97
N GLY A 391 6.16 -11.62 -50.68
CA GLY A 391 7.49 -11.41 -50.09
C GLY A 391 7.65 -10.03 -49.44
N LEU A 392 7.18 -8.98 -50.10
CA LEU A 392 7.13 -7.63 -49.54
C LEU A 392 6.25 -7.55 -48.29
N GLU A 393 5.06 -8.14 -48.32
CA GLU A 393 4.15 -8.18 -47.17
C GLU A 393 4.81 -8.87 -45.96
N LEU A 394 5.54 -9.97 -46.18
CA LEU A 394 6.31 -10.66 -45.14
C LEU A 394 7.41 -9.75 -44.56
N LEU A 395 8.18 -9.08 -45.42
CA LEU A 395 9.20 -8.13 -44.99
C LEU A 395 8.60 -6.97 -44.18
N TYR A 396 7.49 -6.39 -44.64
CA TYR A 396 6.78 -5.34 -43.91
C TYR A 396 6.30 -5.82 -42.54
N ALA A 397 5.75 -7.03 -42.45
CA ALA A 397 5.35 -7.62 -41.17
C ALA A 397 6.55 -7.78 -40.23
N LYS A 398 7.69 -8.27 -40.74
CA LYS A 398 8.93 -8.41 -39.96
C LYS A 398 9.45 -7.05 -39.46
N VAL A 399 9.49 -6.04 -40.32
CA VAL A 399 9.90 -4.67 -39.98
C VAL A 399 8.98 -4.07 -38.92
N ARG A 400 7.66 -4.22 -39.07
CA ARG A 400 6.67 -3.75 -38.07
C ARG A 400 6.87 -4.44 -36.72
N ASN A 401 7.12 -5.75 -36.71
CA ASN A 401 7.38 -6.51 -35.49
C ASN A 401 8.68 -6.07 -34.80
N LEU A 402 9.75 -5.84 -35.57
CA LEU A 402 11.01 -5.33 -35.03
C LEU A 402 10.86 -3.92 -34.46
N ARG A 403 10.16 -3.02 -35.16
CA ARG A 403 9.83 -1.68 -34.67
C ARG A 403 9.07 -1.75 -33.34
N SER A 404 8.00 -2.55 -33.29
CA SER A 404 7.20 -2.72 -32.07
C SER A 404 8.00 -3.35 -30.92
N ARG A 405 8.99 -4.21 -31.23
CA ARG A 405 9.90 -4.78 -30.22
C ARG A 405 10.92 -3.75 -29.74
N LEU A 406 11.40 -2.89 -30.63
CA LEU A 406 12.33 -1.81 -30.32
C LEU A 406 11.66 -0.75 -29.44
N GLU A 407 10.47 -0.28 -29.81
CA GLU A 407 9.68 0.68 -29.01
C GLU A 407 9.41 0.14 -27.59
N ARG A 408 9.09 -1.15 -27.45
CA ARG A 408 8.95 -1.79 -26.12
C ARG A 408 10.25 -1.84 -25.34
N LYS A 409 11.38 -2.15 -25.99
CA LYS A 409 12.69 -2.14 -25.33
C LYS A 409 13.10 -0.74 -24.89
N GLU A 410 12.86 0.27 -25.72
CA GLU A 410 13.11 1.68 -25.38
C GLU A 410 12.25 2.13 -24.19
N ALA A 411 10.98 1.74 -24.14
CA ALA A 411 10.12 2.01 -22.99
C ALA A 411 10.65 1.35 -21.70
N MET A 412 11.13 0.10 -21.78
CA MET A 412 11.76 -0.56 -20.64
C MET A 412 13.06 0.13 -20.22
N LEU A 413 13.89 0.57 -21.17
CA LEU A 413 15.12 1.30 -20.87
C LEU A 413 14.83 2.62 -20.14
N LYS A 414 13.84 3.40 -20.59
CA LYS A 414 13.40 4.62 -19.91
C LYS A 414 12.92 4.35 -18.47
N ALA A 415 12.21 3.24 -18.25
CA ALA A 415 11.80 2.83 -16.91
C ALA A 415 13.02 2.44 -16.03
N CYS A 416 14.00 1.74 -16.60
CA CYS A 416 15.27 1.45 -15.91
C CYS A 416 16.03 2.73 -15.56
N GLU A 417 16.12 3.70 -16.46
CA GLU A 417 16.73 5.01 -16.21
C GLU A 417 16.03 5.74 -15.05
N ALA A 418 14.69 5.83 -15.08
CA ALA A 418 13.91 6.46 -14.00
C ALA A 418 14.11 5.78 -12.64
N SER A 419 14.14 4.44 -12.60
CA SER A 419 14.42 3.70 -11.36
C SER A 419 15.87 3.89 -10.86
N ALA A 420 16.84 4.04 -11.76
CA ALA A 420 18.22 4.36 -11.40
C ALA A 420 18.33 5.79 -10.83
N GLU A 421 17.61 6.76 -11.39
CA GLU A 421 17.52 8.11 -10.83
C GLU A 421 16.87 8.12 -9.44
N GLN A 422 15.78 7.37 -9.27
CA GLN A 422 15.13 7.21 -7.96
C GLN A 422 16.08 6.59 -6.93
N LEU A 423 16.88 5.58 -7.33
CA LEU A 423 17.89 4.99 -6.46
C LEU A 423 18.94 6.03 -6.05
N ARG A 424 19.42 6.85 -6.99
CA ARG A 424 20.38 7.93 -6.67
C ARG A 424 19.81 8.94 -5.67
N LEU A 425 18.56 9.36 -5.85
CA LEU A 425 17.88 10.25 -4.91
C LEU A 425 17.74 9.61 -3.53
N SER A 426 17.34 8.33 -3.47
CA SER A 426 17.21 7.59 -2.21
C SER A 426 18.56 7.42 -1.48
N GLN A 427 19.64 7.23 -2.24
CA GLN A 427 20.99 7.13 -1.69
C GLN A 427 21.46 8.48 -1.13
N ALA A 428 21.14 9.58 -1.82
CA ALA A 428 21.43 10.93 -1.33
C ALA A 428 20.66 11.25 -0.04
N SER A 429 19.37 10.90 0.05
CA SER A 429 18.60 11.08 1.29
C SER A 429 19.11 10.22 2.43
N LEU A 430 19.51 8.98 2.15
CA LEU A 430 20.12 8.09 3.15
C LEU A 430 21.44 8.67 3.69
N ARG A 431 22.28 9.25 2.82
CA ARG A 431 23.52 9.91 3.25
C ARG A 431 23.24 11.09 4.19
N ARG A 432 22.27 11.94 3.84
CA ARG A 432 21.84 13.05 4.71
C ARG A 432 21.34 12.57 6.06
N CYS A 433 20.49 11.55 6.08
CA CYS A 433 20.00 10.95 7.32
C CYS A 433 21.14 10.37 8.17
N ARG A 434 22.14 9.72 7.55
CA ARG A 434 23.33 9.24 8.27
C ARG A 434 24.15 10.38 8.87
N GLU A 435 24.32 11.47 8.14
CA GLU A 435 25.01 12.66 8.64
C GLU A 435 24.26 13.31 9.81
N GLU A 436 22.92 13.39 9.75
CA GLU A 436 22.09 13.86 10.85
C GLU A 436 22.18 12.95 12.07
N MET A 437 22.13 11.63 11.88
CA MET A 437 22.32 10.67 12.97
C MET A 437 23.70 10.78 13.61
N ALA A 438 24.76 11.03 12.82
CA ALA A 438 26.10 11.26 13.34
C ALA A 438 26.17 12.55 14.19
N LYS A 439 25.55 13.64 13.74
CA LYS A 439 25.47 14.90 14.51
C LYS A 439 24.73 14.71 15.82
N LEU A 440 23.58 14.03 15.80
CA LEU A 440 22.81 13.74 17.01
C LEU A 440 23.57 12.83 17.98
N ALA A 441 24.35 11.87 17.45
CA ALA A 441 25.22 11.04 18.28
C ALA A 441 26.30 11.89 18.98
N ASP A 442 26.97 12.78 18.24
CA ASP A 442 27.97 13.69 18.81
C ASP A 442 27.35 14.63 19.87
N GLU A 443 26.16 15.15 19.63
CA GLU A 443 25.41 15.97 20.60
C GLU A 443 25.07 15.17 21.86
N ALA A 444 24.61 13.93 21.72
CA ALA A 444 24.32 13.06 22.85
C ALA A 444 25.58 12.74 23.67
N TYR A 445 26.73 12.56 23.03
CA TYR A 445 28.02 12.40 23.73
C TYR A 445 28.40 13.65 24.51
N ARG A 446 28.29 14.84 23.90
CA ARG A 446 28.56 16.11 24.60
C ARG A 446 27.63 16.32 25.80
N GLU A 447 26.34 16.07 25.64
CA GLU A 447 25.39 16.16 26.74
C GLU A 447 25.72 15.16 27.87
N ALA A 448 26.20 13.96 27.53
CA ALA A 448 26.60 12.98 28.52
C ALA A 448 27.82 13.44 29.33
N GLU A 449 28.80 14.06 28.66
CA GLU A 449 29.97 14.69 29.30
C GLU A 449 29.54 15.84 30.21
N GLU A 450 28.68 16.74 29.74
CA GLU A 450 28.13 17.84 30.55
C GLU A 450 27.37 17.32 31.78
N LYS A 451 26.52 16.30 31.60
CA LYS A 451 25.80 15.65 32.71
C LYS A 451 26.77 15.03 33.72
N ALA A 452 27.88 14.45 33.28
CA ALA A 452 28.90 13.90 34.17
C ALA A 452 29.59 15.00 34.98
N LEU A 453 30.00 16.09 34.33
CA LEU A 453 30.62 17.25 35.00
C LEU A 453 29.67 17.91 36.02
N LEU A 454 28.38 18.05 35.67
CA LEU A 454 27.37 18.61 36.57
C LEU A 454 27.13 17.71 37.78
N LYS A 455 27.10 16.38 37.60
CA LYS A 455 27.01 15.42 38.71
C LYS A 455 28.20 15.56 39.65
N GLU A 456 29.42 15.65 39.11
CA GLU A 456 30.61 15.84 39.94
C GLU A 456 30.58 17.16 40.71
N ALA A 457 30.17 18.26 40.05
CA ALA A 457 30.01 19.56 40.72
C ALA A 457 28.95 19.50 41.84
N LEU A 458 27.84 18.80 41.61
CA LEU A 458 26.80 18.57 42.61
C LEU A 458 27.35 17.77 43.81
N GLU A 459 28.09 16.70 43.57
CA GLU A 459 28.72 15.90 44.63
C GLU A 459 29.70 16.75 45.46
N ARG A 460 30.55 17.55 44.81
CA ARG A 460 31.48 18.48 45.47
C ARG A 460 30.74 19.49 46.36
N THR A 461 29.67 20.11 45.87
CA THR A 461 28.87 21.08 46.65
C THR A 461 28.13 20.42 47.81
N GLN A 462 27.61 19.20 47.63
CA GLN A 462 27.00 18.42 48.71
C GLN A 462 28.02 18.09 49.81
N LEU A 463 29.24 17.69 49.44
CA LEU A 463 30.33 17.44 50.39
C LEU A 463 30.68 18.70 51.18
N GLN A 464 30.80 19.86 50.52
CA GLN A 464 31.03 21.15 51.17
C GLN A 464 29.91 21.50 52.15
N LEU A 465 28.65 21.40 51.73
CA LEU A 465 27.48 21.66 52.57
C LEU A 465 27.45 20.73 53.78
N ASN A 466 27.79 19.46 53.62
CA ASN A 466 27.84 18.49 54.71
C ASN A 466 28.97 18.83 55.71
N ARG A 467 30.13 19.27 55.23
CA ARG A 467 31.22 19.78 56.08
C ARG A 467 30.75 21.01 56.88
N GLU A 468 30.14 21.99 56.23
CA GLU A 468 29.59 23.17 56.91
C GLU A 468 28.53 22.80 57.96
N LYS A 469 27.59 21.90 57.63
CA LYS A 469 26.58 21.42 58.58
C LYS A 469 27.22 20.78 59.82
N ARG A 470 28.31 20.03 59.65
CA ARG A 470 29.07 19.45 60.77
C ARG A 470 29.75 20.54 61.61
N LEU A 471 30.42 21.49 60.98
CA LEU A 471 31.04 22.63 61.67
C LEU A 471 30.01 23.48 62.43
N ARG A 472 28.86 23.80 61.82
CA ARG A 472 27.75 24.51 62.47
C ARG A 472 27.17 23.75 63.65
N ARG A 473 27.13 22.42 63.60
CA ARG A 473 26.70 21.58 64.74
C ARG A 473 27.73 21.63 65.88
N ALA A 474 29.01 21.55 65.56
CA ALA A 474 30.09 21.64 66.53
C ALA A 474 30.19 23.04 67.19
N ALA A 475 29.87 24.10 66.43
CA ALA A 475 29.90 25.49 66.92
C ALA A 475 28.66 25.91 67.73
N LYS A 476 27.65 25.05 67.91
CA LYS A 476 26.52 25.35 68.81
C LYS A 476 27.02 25.27 70.26
N PRO A 477 27.03 26.38 71.03
CA PRO A 477 27.42 26.30 72.43
C PRO A 477 26.42 25.43 73.17
N HIS A 478 26.92 24.47 73.95
CA HIS A 478 26.09 23.78 74.93
C HIS A 478 25.68 24.81 75.96
N LYS A 479 24.40 25.21 75.92
CA LYS A 479 23.81 26.00 77.01
C LYS A 479 23.74 25.07 78.23
N VAL A 480 24.61 25.36 79.20
CA VAL A 480 24.54 24.84 80.58
C VAL A 480 23.39 25.51 81.30
#